data_AF-A0A674AK60-F1
#
_entry.id   AF-A0A674AK60-F1
#
_cell.length_a   1.000
_cell.length_b   1.000
_cell.length_c   1.000
_cell.angle_alpha   90.00
_cell.angle_beta   90.00
_cell.angle_gamma   90.00
#
_symmetry.space_group_name_H-M   'P 1'
#
loop_
_entity.id
_entity.type
_entity.pdbx_description
1 polymer ?
#
loop_
_entity_poly.entity_id
_entity_poly.type
_entity_poly.pdbx_seq_one_letter_code
_entity_poly.pdbx_strand_id
1 'polypeptide(L)'
;GAQSTAAEIKAMMSLDRSPLFASGLHLSGNKCTVLRDNLHTEGDNTLDVKMRPTATDTNSYSITIAKSGQTLIIVKGMKDIPGGKINIKASDMMQYLRKSGF
;
A
#
# COMPACT_ATOMS: atom_id res chain seq x y z
N GLY A 1 7.11 5.19 -16.34
CA GLY A 1 6.49 4.31 -15.35
C GLY A 1 5.20 4.95 -14.90
N ALA A 2 4.11 4.19 -14.76
CA ALA A 2 2.82 4.75 -14.36
C ALA A 2 2.89 5.27 -12.92
N GLN A 3 2.58 6.55 -12.73
CA GLN A 3 2.64 7.26 -11.45
C GLN A 3 1.28 7.19 -10.76
N SER A 4 1.26 7.04 -9.43
CA SER A 4 0.02 7.06 -8.68
C SER A 4 -0.62 8.45 -8.74
N THR A 5 -1.93 8.49 -8.94
CA THR A 5 -2.66 9.76 -9.07
C THR A 5 -3.02 10.34 -7.69
N ALA A 6 -3.31 11.64 -7.63
CA ALA A 6 -3.82 12.26 -6.40
C ALA A 6 -5.15 11.63 -5.93
N ALA A 7 -5.98 11.15 -6.85
CA ALA A 7 -7.22 10.45 -6.52
C ALA A 7 -6.96 9.10 -5.85
N GLU A 8 -6.00 8.33 -6.37
CA GLU A 8 -5.57 7.07 -5.76
C GLU A 8 -4.99 7.29 -4.35
N ILE A 9 -4.17 8.34 -4.17
CA ILE A 9 -3.64 8.71 -2.86
C ILE A 9 -4.76 9.07 -1.87
N LYS A 10 -5.72 9.89 -2.30
CA LYS A 10 -6.89 10.23 -1.47
C LYS A 10 -7.70 9.01 -1.09
N ALA A 11 -7.92 8.07 -2.02
CA ALA A 11 -8.62 6.82 -1.74
C ALA A 11 -7.87 5.96 -0.71
N MET A 12 -6.54 5.84 -0.85
CA MET A 12 -5.69 5.14 0.13
C MET A 12 -5.79 5.79 1.53
N MET A 13 -5.84 7.12 1.62
CA MET A 13 -5.87 7.87 2.87
C MET A 13 -7.28 8.12 3.45
N SER A 14 -8.34 7.76 2.72
CA SER A 14 -9.72 7.99 3.15
C SER A 14 -9.97 7.45 4.57
N LEU A 15 -10.72 8.20 5.37
CA LEU A 15 -11.19 7.71 6.69
C LEU A 15 -12.35 6.73 6.53
N ASP A 16 -13.17 6.89 5.49
CA ASP A 16 -14.14 5.86 5.10
C ASP A 16 -13.38 4.71 4.42
N ARG A 17 -13.37 3.56 5.07
CA ARG A 17 -12.69 2.34 4.63
C ARG A 17 -13.62 1.36 3.91
N SER A 18 -14.93 1.59 3.94
CA SER A 18 -15.93 0.70 3.35
C SER A 18 -15.68 0.40 1.85
N PRO A 19 -15.32 1.39 1.01
CA PRO A 19 -15.06 1.15 -0.42
C PRO A 19 -13.86 0.24 -0.68
N LEU A 20 -12.87 0.23 0.22
CA LEU A 20 -11.66 -0.58 0.07
C LEU A 20 -11.95 -2.07 0.21
N PHE A 21 -12.87 -2.45 1.11
CA PHE A 21 -13.29 -3.84 1.29
C PHE A 21 -14.27 -4.28 0.20
N ALA A 22 -15.14 -3.38 -0.27
CA ALA A 22 -16.10 -3.68 -1.31
C ALA A 22 -15.46 -3.82 -2.71
N SER A 23 -14.54 -2.92 -3.05
CA SER A 23 -14.05 -2.75 -4.43
C SER A 23 -12.53 -2.83 -4.60
N GLY A 24 -11.78 -2.84 -3.49
CA GLY A 24 -10.32 -2.72 -3.50
C GLY A 24 -9.87 -1.28 -3.71
N LEU A 25 -8.64 -1.12 -4.20
CA LEU A 25 -8.09 0.17 -4.61
C LEU A 25 -7.35 0.05 -5.94
N HIS A 26 -7.00 1.20 -6.54
CA HIS A 26 -6.13 1.25 -7.70
C HIS A 26 -4.80 1.87 -7.32
N LEU A 27 -3.72 1.31 -7.86
CA LEU A 27 -2.38 1.85 -7.73
C LEU A 27 -1.76 1.95 -9.12
N SER A 28 -1.52 3.18 -9.58
CA SER A 28 -1.04 3.47 -10.93
C SER A 28 -1.91 2.78 -11.99
N GLY A 29 -3.24 2.81 -11.81
CA GLY A 29 -4.23 2.19 -12.68
C GLY A 29 -4.43 0.68 -12.50
N ASN A 30 -3.66 0.00 -11.66
CA ASN A 30 -3.78 -1.44 -11.45
C ASN A 30 -4.66 -1.76 -10.23
N LYS A 31 -5.65 -2.64 -10.42
CA LYS A 31 -6.54 -3.08 -9.35
C LYS A 31 -5.78 -3.88 -8.29
N CYS A 32 -5.97 -3.50 -7.04
CA CYS A 32 -5.40 -4.13 -5.87
C CYS A 32 -6.51 -4.60 -4.92
N THR A 33 -6.34 -5.80 -4.37
CA THR A 33 -7.23 -6.36 -3.35
C THR A 33 -6.63 -6.10 -1.97
N VAL A 34 -7.43 -5.60 -1.04
CA VAL A 34 -6.97 -5.38 0.35
C VAL A 34 -6.85 -6.73 1.07
N LEU A 35 -5.72 -6.93 1.74
CA LEU A 35 -5.47 -8.09 2.58
C LEU A 35 -5.59 -7.76 4.07
N ARG A 36 -5.08 -6.58 4.46
CA ARG A 36 -5.09 -6.08 5.84
C ARG A 36 -5.05 -4.56 5.83
N ASP A 37 -5.86 -3.92 6.67
CA ASP A 37 -5.91 -2.46 6.76
C ASP A 37 -5.76 -1.98 8.21
N ASN A 38 -4.58 -1.47 8.53
CA ASN A 38 -4.25 -0.82 9.79
C ASN A 38 -3.63 0.58 9.54
N LEU A 39 -3.90 1.20 8.39
CA LEU A 39 -3.21 2.42 7.95
C LEU A 39 -3.40 3.59 8.93
N HIS A 40 -4.60 3.68 9.51
CA HIS A 40 -4.97 4.70 10.50
C HIS A 40 -4.95 4.17 11.94
N THR A 41 -4.51 2.93 12.15
CA THR A 41 -4.32 2.37 13.50
C THR A 41 -2.97 2.81 14.04
N GLU A 42 -2.98 3.45 15.22
CA GLU A 42 -1.75 3.88 15.89
C GLU A 42 -0.84 2.69 16.23
N GLY A 43 0.45 2.85 15.98
CA GLY A 43 1.46 1.81 16.23
C GLY A 43 1.74 0.87 15.05
N ASP A 44 0.82 0.75 14.09
CA ASP A 44 1.00 -0.09 12.90
C ASP A 44 1.18 0.76 11.63
N ASN A 45 0.18 1.58 11.30
CA ASN A 45 0.23 2.52 10.18
C ASN A 45 0.51 1.87 8.81
N THR A 46 0.11 0.62 8.59
CA THR A 46 0.27 -0.08 7.31
C THR A 46 -1.02 -0.64 6.71
N LEU A 47 -1.04 -0.73 5.38
CA LEU A 47 -2.10 -1.32 4.55
C LEU A 47 -1.43 -2.30 3.58
N ASP A 48 -1.79 -3.57 3.68
CA ASP A 48 -1.27 -4.61 2.80
C ASP A 48 -2.28 -4.93 1.72
N VAL A 49 -1.83 -4.91 0.47
CA VAL A 49 -2.64 -5.22 -0.70
C VAL A 49 -1.95 -6.19 -1.64
N LYS A 50 -2.75 -6.88 -2.44
CA LYS A 50 -2.28 -7.72 -3.55
C LYS A 50 -2.70 -7.11 -4.87
N MET A 51 -1.73 -6.71 -5.68
CA MET A 51 -1.98 -6.27 -7.06
C MET A 51 -2.43 -7.45 -7.91
N ARG A 52 -3.51 -7.27 -8.66
CA ARG A 52 -4.04 -8.29 -9.56
C ARG A 52 -3.21 -8.37 -10.84
N PRO A 53 -3.11 -9.57 -11.44
CA PRO A 53 -2.63 -9.72 -12.80
C PRO A 53 -3.41 -8.83 -13.77
N THR A 54 -2.73 -8.39 -14.83
CA THR A 54 -3.31 -7.65 -15.96
C THR A 54 -3.17 -8.46 -17.24
N ALA A 55 -3.69 -7.94 -18.36
CA ALA A 55 -3.49 -8.55 -19.66
C ALA A 55 -2.01 -8.57 -20.11
N THR A 56 -1.18 -7.66 -19.57
CA THR A 56 0.24 -7.52 -19.95
C THR A 56 1.21 -8.11 -18.93
N ASP A 57 0.78 -8.34 -17.69
CA ASP A 57 1.56 -8.98 -16.63
C ASP A 57 0.69 -9.97 -15.85
N THR A 58 0.96 -11.26 -16.02
CA THR A 58 0.18 -12.33 -15.40
C THR A 58 0.54 -12.57 -13.93
N ASN A 59 1.55 -11.89 -13.40
CA ASN A 59 1.98 -12.07 -12.02
C ASN A 59 1.15 -11.23 -11.05
N SER A 60 1.08 -11.69 -9.81
CA SER A 60 0.44 -10.97 -8.71
C SER A 60 1.48 -10.54 -7.68
N TYR A 61 1.47 -9.26 -7.31
CA TYR A 61 2.49 -8.68 -6.45
C TYR A 61 1.94 -8.30 -5.10
N SER A 62 2.69 -8.61 -4.05
CA SER A 62 2.40 -8.10 -2.70
C SER A 62 2.93 -6.68 -2.58
N ILE A 63 2.11 -5.80 -2.03
CA ILE A 63 2.42 -4.39 -1.85
C ILE A 63 2.04 -4.01 -0.42
N THR A 64 2.93 -3.29 0.25
CA THR A 64 2.60 -2.63 1.52
C THR A 64 2.66 -1.13 1.32
N ILE A 65 1.62 -0.45 1.78
CA ILE A 65 1.53 0.99 1.89
C ILE A 65 1.70 1.33 3.38
N ALA A 66 2.64 2.19 3.72
CA ALA A 66 2.87 2.65 5.10
C ALA A 66 2.73 4.17 5.18
N LYS A 67 2.18 4.66 6.30
CA LYS A 67 1.93 6.08 6.55
C LYS A 67 2.84 6.59 7.66
N SER A 68 3.66 7.60 7.34
CA SER A 68 4.41 8.37 8.35
C SER A 68 3.62 9.60 8.80
N GLY A 69 4.27 10.66 9.29
CA GLY A 69 3.59 11.91 9.65
C GLY A 69 3.06 12.68 8.44
N GLN A 70 3.86 12.78 7.39
CA GLN A 70 3.66 13.63 6.21
C GLN A 70 3.81 12.86 4.88
N THR A 71 4.23 11.59 4.91
CA THR A 71 4.49 10.80 3.70
C THR A 71 3.76 9.47 3.66
N LEU A 72 3.56 8.97 2.45
CA LEU A 72 3.15 7.59 2.18
C LEU A 72 4.30 6.86 1.50
N ILE A 73 4.65 5.71 2.04
CA ILE A 73 5.66 4.81 1.51
C ILE A 73 4.91 3.66 0.83
N ILE A 74 5.21 3.40 -0.44
CA ILE A 74 4.60 2.30 -1.20
C ILE A 74 5.70 1.36 -1.65
N VAL A 75 5.70 0.14 -1.13
CA VAL A 75 6.71 -0.88 -1.43
C VAL A 75 6.05 -2.02 -2.20
N LYS A 76 6.46 -2.23 -3.45
CA LYS A 76 6.05 -3.38 -4.27
C LYS A 76 7.13 -4.46 -4.21
N GLY A 77 6.74 -5.68 -3.83
CA GLY A 77 7.61 -6.85 -3.90
C GLY A 77 7.85 -7.28 -5.34
N MET A 78 9.02 -7.88 -5.58
CA MET A 78 9.24 -8.67 -6.79
C MET A 78 8.30 -9.90 -6.81
N LYS A 79 8.26 -10.59 -7.95
CA LYS A 79 7.49 -11.84 -8.09
C LYS A 79 7.84 -12.81 -6.95
N ASP A 80 6.81 -13.46 -6.41
CA ASP A 80 6.90 -14.49 -5.37
C ASP A 80 7.49 -14.05 -4.02
N ILE A 81 7.74 -12.76 -3.80
CA ILE A 81 8.14 -12.26 -2.48
C ILE A 81 6.94 -12.25 -1.52
N PRO A 82 7.04 -12.91 -0.34
CA PRO A 82 5.96 -12.93 0.64
C PRO A 82 5.62 -11.55 1.17
N GLY A 83 4.32 -11.27 1.36
CA GLY A 83 3.82 -9.98 1.85
C GLY A 83 4.42 -9.55 3.18
N GLY A 84 4.62 -10.48 4.13
CA GLY A 84 5.22 -10.16 5.43
C GLY A 84 6.63 -9.54 5.32
N LYS A 85 7.45 -9.98 4.35
CA LYS A 85 8.78 -9.39 4.12
C LYS A 85 8.70 -7.97 3.56
N ILE A 86 7.68 -7.70 2.74
CA ILE A 86 7.43 -6.37 2.19
C ILE A 86 6.92 -5.44 3.30
N ASN A 87 6.04 -5.94 4.15
CA ASN A 87 5.48 -5.19 5.26
C ASN A 87 6.56 -4.73 6.25
N ILE A 88 7.45 -5.63 6.68
CA ILE A 88 8.57 -5.30 7.57
C ILE A 88 9.41 -4.17 6.97
N LYS A 89 9.80 -4.28 5.69
CA LYS A 89 10.59 -3.24 5.02
C LYS A 89 9.86 -1.89 4.94
N ALA A 90 8.56 -1.89 4.65
CA ALA A 90 7.77 -0.66 4.59
C ALA A 90 7.61 -0.02 5.98
N SER A 91 7.40 -0.83 7.02
CA SER A 91 7.29 -0.39 8.41
C SER A 91 8.61 0.20 8.92
N ASP A 92 9.74 -0.46 8.67
CA ASP A 92 11.07 0.05 9.06
C ASP A 92 11.36 1.41 8.42
N MET A 93 11.05 1.56 7.13
CA MET A 93 11.20 2.82 6.40
C MET A 93 10.28 3.91 6.96
N MET A 94 9.02 3.57 7.25
CA MET A 94 8.06 4.48 7.86
C MET A 94 8.54 4.98 9.21
N GLN A 95 9.04 4.09 10.07
CA GLN A 95 9.57 4.44 11.38
C GLN A 95 10.79 5.36 11.28
N TYR A 96 11.70 5.08 10.33
CA TYR A 96 12.84 5.95 10.04
C TYR A 96 12.37 7.36 9.64
N LEU A 97 11.49 7.47 8.65
CA LEU A 97 10.97 8.75 8.19
C LEU A 97 10.26 9.54 9.30
N ARG A 98 9.47 8.86 10.13
CA ARG A 98 8.78 9.47 11.28
C ARG A 98 9.77 10.04 12.29
N LYS A 99 10.85 9.32 12.60
CA LYS A 99 11.93 9.81 13.47
C LYS A 99 12.69 10.98 12.87
N SER A 100 12.76 11.04 11.54
CA SER A 100 13.36 12.15 10.79
C SER A 100 12.41 13.35 10.58
N GLY A 101 11.19 13.32 11.14
CA GLY A 101 10.21 14.42 11.04
C GLY A 101 9.30 14.37 9.81
N PHE A 102 9.28 13.26 9.09
CA PHE A 102 8.46 13.03 7.90
C PHE A 102 7.26 12.11 8.14
#